data_AF-A0A7W1W900-F1
#
_entry.id   AF-A0A7W1W900-F1
#
_cell.length_a   1.000
_cell.length_b   1.000
_cell.length_c   1.000
_cell.angle_alpha   90.00
_cell.angle_beta   90.00
_cell.angle_gamma   90.00
#
_symmetry.space_group_name_H-M   'P 1'
#
loop_
_entity.id
_entity.type
_entity.pdbx_description
1 polymer ?
#
loop_
_entity_poly.entity_id
_entity_poly.type
_entity_poly.pdbx_seq_one_letter_code
_entity_poly.pdbx_strand_id
1 'polypeptide(L)'
;MSDTTAIIKTIQEKAVRLNDAADVADEILSLVGDAGFVLIGEASHGTHEFYRCRAEITKRLIAEKGFSAVAVEADFPDAYRVNRFVRGFGADETADGALSNFQRFPLWMWRNRDVLEFVQWLREHNANKTQPEQAGFYGIDLYSLHASIEAVLSYLEKVDPDAAKQARSRYSCFEHFGEDAQSYGYAASYDERFSCEDEVIKQLLDLQRRAAEYANR
;
A
#
# COMPACT_ATOMS: atom_id res chain seq x y z
N MET A 1 23.93 -13.00 38.48
CA MET A 1 22.50 -13.06 38.09
C MET A 1 21.77 -11.76 38.51
N SER A 2 22.29 -10.56 38.19
CA SER A 2 21.73 -9.31 38.76
C SER A 2 21.27 -8.24 37.77
N ASP A 3 21.58 -8.35 36.47
CA ASP A 3 21.30 -7.28 35.51
C ASP A 3 19.93 -7.45 34.82
N THR A 4 19.65 -8.65 34.28
CA THR A 4 18.38 -8.96 33.60
C THR A 4 17.17 -8.82 34.53
N THR A 5 17.29 -9.18 35.81
CA THR A 5 16.20 -9.05 36.78
C THR A 5 15.86 -7.59 37.06
N ALA A 6 16.87 -6.72 37.14
CA ALA A 6 16.66 -5.29 37.29
C ALA A 6 15.96 -4.71 36.05
N ILE A 7 16.41 -5.09 34.85
CA ILE A 7 15.80 -4.67 33.57
C ILE A 7 14.33 -5.09 33.51
N ILE A 8 14.01 -6.36 33.78
CA ILE A 8 12.62 -6.86 33.77
C ILE A 8 11.76 -6.06 34.73
N LYS A 9 12.25 -5.80 35.95
CA LYS A 9 11.51 -5.03 36.95
C LYS A 9 11.24 -3.60 36.47
N THR A 10 12.24 -2.94 35.88
CA THR A 10 12.06 -1.59 35.33
C THR A 10 11.04 -1.58 34.20
N ILE A 11 11.06 -2.58 33.31
CA ILE A 11 10.04 -2.70 32.25
C ILE A 11 8.65 -2.88 32.86
N GLN A 12 8.50 -3.77 33.85
CA GLN A 12 7.20 -3.99 34.51
C GLN A 12 6.67 -2.75 35.23
N GLU A 13 7.55 -1.95 35.85
CA GLU A 13 7.18 -0.70 36.55
C GLU A 13 6.82 0.44 35.58
N LYS A 14 7.28 0.38 34.33
CA LYS A 14 7.09 1.44 33.32
C LYS A 14 6.14 1.08 32.19
N ALA A 15 5.88 -0.20 31.96
CA ALA A 15 5.00 -0.67 30.91
C ALA A 15 3.55 -0.31 31.24
N VAL A 16 2.80 0.06 30.19
CA VAL A 16 1.36 0.18 30.26
C VAL A 16 0.76 -1.18 29.91
N ARG A 17 -0.19 -1.65 30.71
CA ARG A 17 -0.92 -2.87 30.43
C ARG A 17 -1.99 -2.60 29.37
N LEU A 18 -1.92 -3.32 28.27
CA LEU A 18 -2.87 -3.25 27.16
C LEU A 18 -3.71 -4.54 27.18
N ASN A 19 -5.03 -4.42 27.33
CA ASN A 19 -5.90 -5.59 27.39
C ASN A 19 -6.51 -5.93 26.03
N ASP A 20 -6.73 -4.92 25.19
CA ASP A 20 -7.26 -5.07 23.84
C ASP A 20 -6.76 -3.98 22.88
N ALA A 21 -7.26 -4.01 21.64
CA ALA A 21 -6.87 -3.08 20.60
C ALA A 21 -7.33 -1.63 20.86
N ALA A 22 -8.39 -1.41 21.65
CA ALA A 22 -8.84 -0.08 22.00
C ALA A 22 -7.88 0.57 23.01
N ASP A 23 -7.47 -0.18 24.04
CA ASP A 23 -6.43 0.25 24.99
C ASP A 23 -5.13 0.62 24.24
N VAL A 24 -4.72 -0.21 23.27
CA VAL A 24 -3.54 0.07 22.44
C VAL A 24 -3.72 1.40 21.69
N ALA A 25 -4.88 1.61 21.06
CA ALA A 25 -5.11 2.82 20.30
C ALA A 25 -5.16 4.08 21.19
N ASP A 26 -5.74 4.01 22.40
CA ASP A 26 -5.75 5.11 23.36
C ASP A 26 -4.33 5.56 23.73
N GLU A 27 -3.49 4.59 24.11
CA GLU A 27 -2.11 4.87 24.50
C GLU A 27 -1.31 5.43 23.32
N ILE A 28 -1.44 4.85 22.13
CA ILE A 28 -0.73 5.33 20.93
C ILE A 28 -1.21 6.74 20.54
N LEU A 29 -2.51 7.03 20.55
CA LEU A 29 -3.03 8.36 20.20
C LEU A 29 -2.53 9.45 21.15
N SER A 30 -2.32 9.12 22.43
CA SER A 30 -1.73 10.03 23.40
C SER A 30 -0.27 10.38 23.08
N LEU A 31 0.48 9.42 22.54
CA LEU A 31 1.89 9.57 22.18
C LEU A 31 2.10 10.29 20.83
N VAL A 32 1.17 10.13 19.89
CA VAL A 32 1.27 10.70 18.53
C VAL A 32 1.32 12.23 18.53
N GLY A 33 0.65 12.90 19.47
CA GLY A 33 0.66 14.36 19.57
C GLY A 33 0.21 15.04 18.26
N ASP A 34 1.08 15.90 17.72
CA ASP A 34 0.92 16.67 16.47
C ASP A 34 1.74 16.08 15.29
N ALA A 35 2.17 14.81 15.38
CA ALA A 35 2.95 14.20 14.31
C ALA A 35 2.16 14.13 13.00
N GLY A 36 2.78 14.51 11.88
CA GLY A 36 2.18 14.39 10.54
C GLY A 36 2.31 12.99 9.93
N PHE A 37 3.16 12.14 10.50
CA PHE A 37 3.41 10.76 10.04
C PHE A 37 3.51 9.83 11.24
N VAL A 38 2.85 8.68 11.15
CA VAL A 38 2.89 7.61 12.17
C VAL A 38 3.24 6.32 11.47
N LEU A 39 4.35 5.69 11.88
CA LEU A 39 4.83 4.43 11.32
C LEU A 39 4.46 3.30 12.27
N ILE A 40 3.62 2.37 11.82
CA ILE A 40 3.10 1.28 12.66
C ILE A 40 3.66 -0.05 12.14
N GLY A 41 4.70 -0.55 12.81
CA GLY A 41 5.30 -1.85 12.51
C GLY A 41 4.52 -3.03 13.11
N GLU A 42 4.88 -4.24 12.68
CA GLU A 42 4.44 -5.48 13.30
C GLU A 42 5.62 -6.43 13.47
N ALA A 43 5.55 -7.33 14.46
CA ALA A 43 6.63 -8.29 14.71
C ALA A 43 6.59 -9.51 13.78
N SER A 44 5.42 -9.78 13.18
CA SER A 44 5.23 -10.85 12.20
C SER A 44 4.01 -10.59 11.33
N HIS A 45 4.06 -10.97 10.06
CA HIS A 45 2.84 -11.06 9.26
C HIS A 45 1.99 -12.26 9.68
N GLY A 46 0.67 -12.10 9.59
CA GLY A 46 -0.30 -13.19 9.76
C GLY A 46 -0.84 -13.35 11.18
N THR A 47 -0.39 -12.51 12.12
CA THR A 47 -0.90 -12.50 13.50
C THR A 47 -2.15 -11.63 13.58
N HIS A 48 -3.30 -12.24 13.88
CA HIS A 48 -4.60 -11.57 13.98
C HIS A 48 -4.55 -10.33 14.90
N GLU A 49 -3.93 -10.46 16.07
CA GLU A 49 -3.84 -9.38 17.06
C GLU A 49 -3.08 -8.16 16.51
N PHE A 50 -2.05 -8.36 15.68
CA PHE A 50 -1.34 -7.24 15.06
C PHE A 50 -2.20 -6.53 14.02
N TYR A 51 -2.91 -7.26 13.15
CA TYR A 51 -3.83 -6.61 12.20
C TYR A 51 -4.94 -5.85 12.93
N ARG A 52 -5.55 -6.46 13.94
CA ARG A 52 -6.62 -5.86 14.71
C ARG A 52 -6.16 -4.58 15.43
N CYS A 53 -5.01 -4.61 16.10
CA CYS A 53 -4.45 -3.42 16.74
C CYS A 53 -4.10 -2.32 15.73
N ARG A 54 -3.44 -2.66 14.61
CA ARG A 54 -3.14 -1.68 13.55
C ARG A 54 -4.39 -1.06 12.96
N ALA A 55 -5.43 -1.86 12.73
CA ALA A 55 -6.71 -1.38 12.23
C ALA A 55 -7.32 -0.37 13.21
N GLU A 56 -7.42 -0.70 14.51
CA GLU A 56 -8.01 0.23 15.49
C GLU A 56 -7.21 1.52 15.69
N ILE A 57 -5.87 1.43 15.76
CA ILE A 57 -5.02 2.63 15.79
C ILE A 57 -5.30 3.50 14.55
N THR A 58 -5.30 2.89 13.36
CA THR A 58 -5.46 3.61 12.10
C THR A 58 -6.84 4.25 11.98
N LYS A 59 -7.91 3.54 12.36
CA LYS A 59 -9.28 4.07 12.39
C LYS A 59 -9.35 5.36 13.21
N ARG A 60 -8.74 5.36 14.39
CA ARG A 60 -8.74 6.51 15.30
C ARG A 60 -7.83 7.64 14.85
N LEU A 61 -6.66 7.34 14.29
CA LEU A 61 -5.84 8.36 13.63
C LEU A 61 -6.62 9.10 12.53
N ILE A 62 -7.37 8.36 11.71
CA ILE A 62 -8.21 8.96 10.67
C ILE A 62 -9.36 9.77 11.31
N ALA A 63 -10.13 9.17 12.22
CA ALA A 63 -11.35 9.76 12.74
C ALA A 63 -11.14 10.91 13.72
N GLU A 64 -10.09 10.86 14.55
CA GLU A 64 -9.85 11.80 15.65
C GLU A 64 -8.71 12.78 15.38
N LYS A 65 -7.73 12.38 14.54
CA LYS A 65 -6.52 13.17 14.27
C LYS A 65 -6.43 13.68 12.82
N GLY A 66 -7.39 13.35 11.97
CA GLY A 66 -7.49 13.89 10.61
C GLY A 66 -6.47 13.33 9.63
N PHE A 67 -5.88 12.16 9.91
CA PHE A 67 -5.04 11.47 8.93
C PHE A 67 -5.87 11.06 7.71
N SER A 68 -5.35 11.33 6.51
CA SER A 68 -6.07 11.13 5.25
C SER A 68 -5.41 10.12 4.31
N ALA A 69 -4.34 9.43 4.74
CA ALA A 69 -3.67 8.42 3.94
C ALA A 69 -3.17 7.27 4.81
N VAL A 70 -3.45 6.04 4.34
CA VAL A 70 -2.89 4.81 4.90
C VAL A 70 -1.97 4.22 3.84
N ALA A 71 -0.67 4.23 4.12
CA ALA A 71 0.34 3.62 3.26
C ALA A 71 0.74 2.26 3.84
N VAL A 72 0.55 1.19 3.07
CA VAL A 72 0.80 -0.19 3.48
C VAL A 72 1.92 -0.82 2.65
N GLU A 73 2.63 -1.77 3.26
CA GLU A 73 3.62 -2.65 2.61
C GLU A 73 2.90 -3.64 1.66
N ALA A 74 2.37 -3.08 0.58
CA ALA A 74 1.60 -3.77 -0.42
C ALA A 74 1.89 -3.19 -1.80
N ASP A 75 1.71 -4.01 -2.82
CA ASP A 75 1.87 -3.64 -4.22
C ASP A 75 0.91 -2.50 -4.62
N PHE A 76 1.44 -1.50 -5.34
CA PHE A 76 0.69 -0.30 -5.70
C PHE A 76 -0.60 -0.59 -6.49
N PRO A 77 -0.62 -1.39 -7.58
CA PRO A 77 -1.83 -1.63 -8.36
C PRO A 77 -2.95 -2.29 -7.53
N ASP A 78 -2.58 -3.21 -6.63
CA ASP A 78 -3.53 -3.96 -5.80
C ASP A 78 -4.13 -3.04 -4.73
N ALA A 79 -3.30 -2.30 -4.01
CA ALA A 79 -3.76 -1.31 -3.04
C ALA A 79 -4.54 -0.16 -3.70
N TYR A 80 -4.21 0.22 -4.94
CA TYR A 80 -4.94 1.26 -5.66
C TYR A 80 -6.37 0.81 -6.05
N ARG A 81 -6.60 -0.47 -6.33
CA ARG A 81 -7.96 -1.01 -6.49
C ARG A 81 -8.79 -0.82 -5.21
N VAL A 82 -8.20 -1.14 -4.06
CA VAL A 82 -8.80 -0.86 -2.74
C VAL A 82 -9.04 0.63 -2.54
N ASN A 83 -8.08 1.48 -2.89
CA ASN A 83 -8.21 2.94 -2.82
C ASN A 83 -9.42 3.46 -3.59
N ARG A 84 -9.60 2.97 -4.83
CA ARG A 84 -10.74 3.33 -5.66
C ARG A 84 -12.04 2.93 -4.97
N PHE A 85 -12.12 1.69 -4.48
CA PHE A 85 -13.28 1.20 -3.73
C PHE A 85 -13.59 2.11 -2.53
N VAL A 86 -12.65 2.31 -1.60
CA VAL A 86 -12.90 3.08 -0.36
C VAL A 86 -13.27 4.54 -0.61
N ARG A 87 -12.84 5.12 -1.74
CA ARG A 87 -13.20 6.49 -2.15
C ARG A 87 -14.44 6.58 -3.05
N GLY A 88 -14.99 5.44 -3.46
CA GLY A 88 -16.23 5.37 -4.24
C GLY A 88 -16.07 5.49 -5.73
N PHE A 89 -14.92 5.08 -6.22
CA PHE A 89 -14.62 4.92 -7.63
C PHE A 89 -14.51 3.45 -8.00
N GLY A 90 -14.61 3.15 -9.29
CA GLY A 90 -14.48 1.79 -9.79
C GLY A 90 -15.81 1.03 -9.77
N ALA A 91 -15.72 -0.28 -10.05
CA ALA A 91 -16.87 -1.16 -10.22
C ALA A 91 -17.05 -2.15 -9.06
N ASP A 92 -16.12 -2.17 -8.09
CA ASP A 92 -16.21 -3.07 -6.95
C ASP A 92 -17.35 -2.64 -6.01
N GLU A 93 -18.28 -3.56 -5.76
CA GLU A 93 -19.42 -3.32 -4.86
C GLU A 93 -19.10 -3.73 -3.41
N THR A 94 -18.10 -4.60 -3.21
CA THR A 94 -17.74 -5.16 -1.92
C THR A 94 -16.25 -5.02 -1.62
N ALA A 95 -15.91 -4.98 -0.33
CA ALA A 95 -14.52 -4.95 0.11
C ALA A 95 -13.73 -6.21 -0.31
N ASP A 96 -14.37 -7.38 -0.33
CA ASP A 96 -13.75 -8.62 -0.81
C ASP A 96 -13.42 -8.55 -2.32
N GLY A 97 -14.34 -7.98 -3.12
CA GLY A 97 -14.10 -7.72 -4.53
C GLY A 97 -12.91 -6.78 -4.75
N ALA A 98 -12.83 -5.70 -3.98
CA ALA A 98 -11.69 -4.76 -4.04
C ALA A 98 -10.36 -5.40 -3.64
N LEU A 99 -10.36 -6.34 -2.68
CA LEU A 99 -9.19 -7.08 -2.22
C LEU A 99 -8.80 -8.25 -3.14
N SER A 100 -9.61 -8.61 -4.13
CA SER A 100 -9.39 -9.79 -4.98
C SER A 100 -8.14 -9.74 -5.86
N ASN A 101 -7.54 -8.55 -6.03
CA ASN A 101 -6.27 -8.37 -6.75
C ASN A 101 -5.05 -8.86 -5.97
N PHE A 102 -5.13 -8.97 -4.64
CA PHE A 102 -4.08 -9.57 -3.83
C PHE A 102 -4.02 -11.08 -4.06
N GLN A 103 -3.34 -11.51 -5.12
CA GLN A 103 -3.31 -12.89 -5.58
C GLN A 103 -2.01 -13.62 -5.22
N ARG A 104 -0.99 -12.87 -4.79
CA ARG A 104 0.32 -13.42 -4.49
C ARG A 104 0.33 -14.17 -3.16
N PHE A 105 1.19 -15.18 -3.08
CA PHE A 105 1.44 -15.84 -1.81
C PHE A 105 2.29 -14.93 -0.90
N PRO A 106 1.95 -14.83 0.39
CA PRO A 106 0.76 -15.41 1.02
C PRO A 106 -0.49 -14.53 0.85
N LEU A 107 -1.57 -15.12 0.31
CA LEU A 107 -2.85 -14.43 0.10
C LEU A 107 -3.37 -13.75 1.38
N TRP A 108 -3.22 -14.44 2.52
CA TRP A 108 -3.72 -14.01 3.82
C TRP A 108 -3.06 -12.74 4.36
N MET A 109 -1.94 -12.28 3.78
CA MET A 109 -1.26 -11.06 4.23
C MET A 109 -2.20 -9.85 4.13
N TRP A 110 -2.82 -9.66 2.97
CA TRP A 110 -3.78 -8.56 2.76
C TRP A 110 -5.22 -9.05 2.57
N ARG A 111 -5.45 -10.34 2.30
CA ARG A 111 -6.78 -10.96 2.22
C ARG A 111 -7.10 -11.75 3.48
N ASN A 112 -7.28 -11.04 4.58
CA ASN A 112 -7.76 -11.58 5.85
C ASN A 112 -8.98 -10.78 6.36
N ARG A 113 -9.59 -11.27 7.44
CA ARG A 113 -10.82 -10.65 7.99
C ARG A 113 -10.58 -9.26 8.55
N ASP A 114 -9.46 -9.04 9.25
CA ASP A 114 -9.16 -7.74 9.85
C ASP A 114 -8.98 -6.64 8.79
N VAL A 115 -8.30 -6.95 7.69
CA VAL A 115 -8.13 -6.02 6.55
C VAL A 115 -9.47 -5.82 5.83
N LEU A 116 -10.26 -6.88 5.62
CA LEU A 116 -11.59 -6.79 5.03
C LEU A 116 -12.50 -5.83 5.82
N GLU A 117 -12.57 -6.01 7.13
CA GLU A 117 -13.35 -5.17 8.04
C GLU A 117 -12.83 -3.72 8.07
N PHE A 118 -11.51 -3.54 8.04
CA PHE A 118 -10.91 -2.21 7.96
C PHE A 118 -11.26 -1.49 6.64
N VAL A 119 -11.15 -2.17 5.50
CA VAL A 119 -11.48 -1.62 4.18
C VAL A 119 -12.97 -1.25 4.09
N GLN A 120 -13.84 -2.10 4.64
CA GLN A 120 -15.27 -1.80 4.73
C GLN A 120 -15.53 -0.57 5.61
N TRP A 121 -14.94 -0.51 6.79
CA TRP A 121 -15.05 0.66 7.66
C TRP A 121 -14.55 1.94 6.97
N LEU A 122 -13.43 1.88 6.25
CA LEU A 122 -12.85 3.04 5.56
C LEU A 122 -13.77 3.55 4.45
N ARG A 123 -14.41 2.63 3.73
CA ARG A 123 -15.45 2.94 2.74
C ARG A 123 -16.64 3.67 3.37
N GLU A 124 -17.14 3.16 4.49
CA GLU A 124 -18.26 3.75 5.23
C GLU A 124 -17.89 5.12 5.82
N HIS A 125 -16.69 5.23 6.39
CA HIS A 125 -16.15 6.49 6.93
C HIS A 125 -16.07 7.58 5.85
N ASN A 126 -15.69 7.22 4.63
CA ASN A 126 -15.57 8.13 3.49
C ASN A 126 -16.90 8.48 2.81
N ALA A 127 -17.98 7.71 3.04
CA ALA A 127 -19.23 7.82 2.28
C ALA A 127 -19.90 9.20 2.39
N ASN A 128 -19.75 9.89 3.53
CA ASN A 128 -20.34 11.20 3.80
C ASN A 128 -19.34 12.36 3.68
N LYS A 129 -18.16 12.13 3.10
CA LYS A 129 -17.08 13.13 2.98
C LYS A 129 -16.92 13.59 1.53
N THR A 130 -16.48 14.83 1.33
CA THR A 130 -16.06 15.29 0.00
C THR A 130 -14.74 14.62 -0.41
N GLN A 131 -14.47 14.51 -1.71
CA GLN A 131 -13.27 13.80 -2.20
C GLN A 131 -11.94 14.26 -1.56
N PRO A 132 -11.71 15.56 -1.27
CA PRO A 132 -10.50 16.02 -0.57
C PRO A 132 -10.41 15.61 0.91
N GLU A 133 -11.55 15.35 1.55
CA GLU A 133 -11.63 14.98 2.98
C GLU A 133 -11.57 13.47 3.19
N GLN A 134 -11.73 12.68 2.12
CA GLN A 134 -11.68 11.22 2.19
C GLN A 134 -10.26 10.72 2.47
N ALA A 135 -10.17 9.72 3.34
CA ALA A 135 -8.92 9.00 3.57
C ALA A 135 -8.67 7.96 2.46
N GLY A 136 -7.44 7.91 1.94
CA GLY A 136 -7.03 6.96 0.91
C GLY A 136 -6.24 5.77 1.45
N PHE A 137 -6.14 4.73 0.63
CA PHE A 137 -5.38 3.50 0.89
C PHE A 137 -4.32 3.33 -0.19
N TYR A 138 -3.05 3.16 0.15
CA TYR A 138 -1.94 3.24 -0.80
C TYR A 138 -0.92 2.14 -0.55
N GLY A 139 -0.46 1.49 -1.62
CA GLY A 139 0.63 0.53 -1.57
C GLY A 139 1.95 1.22 -1.87
N ILE A 140 2.98 0.95 -1.07
CA ILE A 140 4.33 1.53 -1.25
C ILE A 140 5.38 0.48 -1.66
N ASP A 141 4.96 -0.76 -1.86
CA ASP A 141 5.87 -1.86 -2.20
C ASP A 141 6.12 -1.95 -3.71
N LEU A 142 7.26 -2.54 -4.09
CA LEU A 142 7.83 -2.49 -5.44
C LEU A 142 7.88 -3.85 -6.15
N TYR A 143 7.20 -4.87 -5.63
CA TYR A 143 7.27 -6.21 -6.21
C TYR A 143 6.31 -6.44 -7.39
N SER A 144 5.44 -5.48 -7.72
CA SER A 144 4.40 -5.59 -8.76
C SER A 144 4.86 -5.10 -10.14
N LEU A 145 6.06 -5.50 -10.58
CA LEU A 145 6.64 -5.04 -11.85
C LEU A 145 5.68 -5.20 -13.04
N HIS A 146 5.24 -6.43 -13.31
CA HIS A 146 4.38 -6.73 -14.46
C HIS A 146 2.99 -6.10 -14.32
N ALA A 147 2.38 -6.17 -13.12
CA ALA A 147 1.08 -5.54 -12.88
C ALA A 147 1.13 -4.00 -13.03
N SER A 148 2.25 -3.38 -12.67
CA SER A 148 2.48 -1.94 -12.85
C SER A 148 2.65 -1.57 -14.33
N ILE A 149 3.39 -2.40 -15.09
CA ILE A 149 3.49 -2.26 -16.55
C ILE A 149 2.10 -2.34 -17.20
N GLU A 150 1.33 -3.37 -16.87
CA GLU A 150 -0.03 -3.56 -17.40
C GLU A 150 -0.97 -2.40 -17.03
N ALA A 151 -0.84 -1.84 -15.84
CA ALA A 151 -1.61 -0.66 -15.45
C ALA A 151 -1.30 0.57 -16.32
N VAL A 152 -0.01 0.81 -16.62
CA VAL A 152 0.41 1.89 -17.52
C VAL A 152 -0.08 1.65 -18.95
N LEU A 153 0.10 0.44 -19.47
CA LEU A 153 -0.35 0.08 -20.82
C LEU A 153 -1.86 0.21 -20.96
N SER A 154 -2.63 -0.34 -20.02
CA SER A 154 -4.10 -0.27 -20.01
C SER A 154 -4.63 1.16 -19.91
N TYR A 155 -3.91 2.05 -19.22
CA TYR A 155 -4.24 3.47 -19.18
C TYR A 155 -3.98 4.13 -20.53
N LEU A 156 -2.78 3.97 -21.08
CA LEU A 156 -2.38 4.56 -22.36
C LEU A 156 -3.23 4.05 -23.53
N GLU A 157 -3.61 2.78 -23.55
CA GLU A 157 -4.51 2.24 -24.59
C GLU A 157 -5.84 2.99 -24.69
N LYS A 158 -6.31 3.58 -23.58
CA LYS A 158 -7.54 4.38 -23.54
C LYS A 158 -7.32 5.82 -23.97
N VAL A 159 -6.21 6.43 -23.55
CA VAL A 159 -6.00 7.89 -23.69
C VAL A 159 -5.07 8.27 -24.83
N ASP A 160 -4.11 7.42 -25.20
CA ASP A 160 -3.12 7.63 -26.26
C ASP A 160 -2.56 6.27 -26.77
N PRO A 161 -3.24 5.62 -27.73
CA PRO A 161 -2.85 4.31 -28.24
C PRO A 161 -1.45 4.26 -28.88
N ASP A 162 -0.94 5.38 -29.39
CA ASP A 162 0.41 5.43 -29.98
C ASP A 162 1.48 5.52 -28.89
N ALA A 163 1.22 6.26 -27.80
CA ALA A 163 2.05 6.20 -26.61
C ALA A 163 2.04 4.81 -25.96
N ALA A 164 0.91 4.08 -26.02
CA ALA A 164 0.84 2.70 -25.54
C ALA A 164 1.79 1.76 -26.32
N LYS A 165 1.86 1.90 -27.65
CA LYS A 165 2.81 1.13 -28.48
C LYS A 165 4.27 1.43 -28.11
N GLN A 166 4.60 2.69 -27.87
CA GLN A 166 5.93 3.10 -27.45
C GLN A 166 6.27 2.54 -26.06
N ALA A 167 5.35 2.64 -25.11
CA ALA A 167 5.51 2.07 -23.78
C ALA A 167 5.77 0.55 -23.84
N ARG A 168 5.01 -0.17 -24.67
CA ARG A 168 5.20 -1.61 -24.89
C ARG A 168 6.60 -1.93 -25.43
N SER A 169 7.08 -1.15 -26.40
CA SER A 169 8.45 -1.30 -26.93
C SER A 169 9.55 -0.99 -25.90
N ARG A 170 9.30 -0.11 -24.92
CA ARG A 170 10.25 0.17 -23.84
C ARG A 170 10.26 -0.96 -22.82
N TYR A 171 9.08 -1.43 -22.43
CA TYR A 171 8.92 -2.52 -21.49
C TYR A 171 9.35 -3.89 -22.03
N SER A 172 9.48 -4.06 -23.35
CA SER A 172 9.98 -5.32 -23.94
C SER A 172 11.41 -5.67 -23.49
N CYS A 173 12.16 -4.73 -22.90
CA CYS A 173 13.41 -5.03 -22.21
C CYS A 173 13.23 -6.13 -21.14
N PHE A 174 12.11 -6.13 -20.42
CA PHE A 174 11.81 -7.11 -19.39
C PHE A 174 11.46 -8.50 -19.92
N GLU A 175 11.09 -8.64 -21.20
CA GLU A 175 10.72 -9.94 -21.80
C GLU A 175 11.87 -10.96 -21.72
N HIS A 176 13.12 -10.49 -21.69
CA HIS A 176 14.31 -11.34 -21.52
C HIS A 176 14.32 -12.11 -20.19
N PHE A 177 13.58 -11.62 -19.18
CA PHE A 177 13.54 -12.19 -17.83
C PHE A 177 12.23 -12.94 -17.54
N GLY A 178 11.31 -13.01 -18.51
CA GLY A 178 10.02 -13.69 -18.36
C GLY A 178 9.11 -13.03 -17.32
N GLU A 179 8.35 -13.85 -16.59
CA GLU A 179 7.44 -13.39 -15.53
C GLU A 179 8.11 -13.26 -14.15
N ASP A 180 9.38 -13.67 -14.03
CA ASP A 180 10.10 -13.63 -12.76
C ASP A 180 10.90 -12.33 -12.60
N ALA A 181 10.30 -11.37 -11.90
CA ALA A 181 10.96 -10.11 -11.57
C ALA A 181 12.22 -10.29 -10.71
N GLN A 182 12.37 -11.39 -9.95
CA GLN A 182 13.59 -11.64 -9.18
C GLN A 182 14.79 -11.95 -10.08
N SER A 183 14.56 -12.66 -11.19
CA SER A 183 15.59 -12.92 -12.20
C SER A 183 16.14 -11.62 -12.79
N TYR A 184 15.28 -10.63 -13.07
CA TYR A 184 15.71 -9.28 -13.46
C TYR A 184 16.51 -8.60 -12.34
N GLY A 185 15.98 -8.58 -11.12
CA GLY A 185 16.65 -7.95 -9.98
C GLY A 185 18.05 -8.52 -9.73
N TYR A 186 18.21 -9.84 -9.86
CA TYR A 186 19.52 -10.49 -9.81
C TYR A 186 20.40 -10.02 -10.96
N ALA A 187 19.98 -10.14 -12.22
CA ALA A 187 20.79 -9.77 -13.38
C ALA A 187 21.26 -8.30 -13.35
N ALA A 188 20.36 -7.37 -13.04
CA ALA A 188 20.64 -5.94 -12.95
C ALA A 188 21.62 -5.59 -11.81
N SER A 189 21.64 -6.38 -10.72
CA SER A 189 22.57 -6.16 -9.60
C SER A 189 24.03 -6.53 -9.92
N TYR A 190 24.26 -7.41 -10.90
CA TYR A 190 25.59 -7.88 -11.28
C TYR A 190 26.19 -7.14 -12.47
N ASP A 191 25.38 -6.68 -13.42
CA ASP A 191 25.86 -6.02 -14.63
C ASP A 191 24.83 -5.00 -15.14
N GLU A 192 25.24 -3.73 -15.22
CA GLU A 192 24.41 -2.61 -15.69
C GLU A 192 23.85 -2.83 -17.10
N ARG A 193 24.49 -3.66 -17.94
CA ARG A 193 24.01 -3.98 -19.29
C ARG A 193 22.67 -4.71 -19.30
N PHE A 194 22.27 -5.32 -18.18
CA PHE A 194 20.96 -5.97 -18.03
C PHE A 194 19.90 -5.05 -17.44
N SER A 195 20.25 -3.81 -17.09
CA SER A 195 19.30 -2.86 -16.53
C SER A 195 18.33 -2.36 -17.60
N CYS A 196 17.05 -2.42 -17.30
CA CYS A 196 15.98 -1.81 -18.08
C CYS A 196 15.64 -0.39 -17.59
N GLU A 197 16.42 0.15 -16.65
CA GLU A 197 16.17 1.42 -15.97
C GLU A 197 15.99 2.58 -16.95
N ASP A 198 16.89 2.74 -17.93
CA ASP A 198 16.82 3.84 -18.89
C ASP A 198 15.47 3.88 -19.64
N GLU A 199 14.97 2.72 -20.05
CA GLU A 199 13.70 2.62 -20.78
C GLU A 199 12.50 2.91 -19.86
N VAL A 200 12.56 2.46 -18.61
CA VAL A 200 11.52 2.75 -17.60
C VAL A 200 11.52 4.23 -17.22
N ILE A 201 12.69 4.85 -17.04
CA ILE A 201 12.81 6.28 -16.72
C ILE A 201 12.29 7.11 -17.90
N LYS A 202 12.65 6.79 -19.14
CA LYS A 202 12.09 7.45 -20.33
C LYS A 202 10.57 7.36 -20.35
N GLN A 203 10.01 6.20 -20.02
CA GLN A 203 8.56 6.01 -19.95
C GLN A 203 7.91 6.88 -18.87
N LEU A 204 8.50 6.93 -17.67
CA LEU A 204 8.02 7.79 -16.59
C LEU A 204 8.05 9.28 -16.98
N LEU A 205 9.18 9.74 -17.53
CA LEU A 205 9.35 11.14 -17.92
C LEU A 205 8.35 11.54 -19.01
N ASP A 206 8.07 10.68 -19.98
CA ASP A 206 7.07 10.98 -21.02
C ASP A 206 5.65 11.02 -20.47
N LEU A 207 5.29 10.13 -19.53
CA LEU A 207 4.01 10.21 -18.81
C LEU A 207 3.88 11.53 -18.03
N GLN A 208 4.93 11.95 -17.33
CA GLN A 208 4.93 13.20 -16.56
C GLN A 208 4.80 14.43 -17.45
N ARG A 209 5.52 14.48 -18.57
CA ARG A 209 5.45 15.59 -19.54
C ARG A 209 4.05 15.76 -20.12
N ARG A 210 3.34 14.65 -20.32
CA ARG A 210 1.97 14.62 -20.87
C ARG A 210 0.89 14.60 -19.80
N ALA A 211 1.23 14.67 -18.52
CA ALA A 211 0.26 14.51 -17.42
C ALA A 211 -0.89 15.53 -17.50
N ALA A 212 -0.59 16.80 -17.80
CA ALA A 212 -1.62 17.83 -17.96
C ALA A 212 -2.48 17.61 -19.20
N GLU A 213 -1.92 17.07 -20.29
CA GLU A 213 -2.67 16.73 -21.49
C GLU A 213 -3.62 15.56 -21.23
N TYR A 214 -3.11 14.49 -20.60
CA TYR A 214 -3.91 13.31 -20.29
C TYR A 214 -4.96 13.54 -19.20
N ALA A 215 -4.72 14.46 -18.27
CA ALA A 215 -5.71 14.85 -17.27
C ALA A 215 -6.96 15.54 -17.88
N ASN A 216 -6.85 16.05 -19.11
CA ASN A 216 -7.93 16.70 -19.84
C ASN A 216 -8.64 15.80 -20.86
N ARG A 217 -8.23 14.53 -21.00
CA ARG A 217 -8.84 13.53 -21.89
C ARG A 217 -9.76 12.60 -21.11
#